data_AF-A0A975TBG4-F1
#
_entry.id   AF-A0A975TBG4-F1
#
_cell.length_a   1.000
_cell.length_b   1.000
_cell.length_c   1.000
_cell.angle_alpha   90.00
_cell.angle_beta   90.00
_cell.angle_gamma   90.00
#
_symmetry.space_group_name_H-M   'P 1'
#
loop_
_entity.id
_entity.type
_entity.pdbx_description
1 polymer ?
#
loop_
_entity_poly.entity_id
_entity_poly.type
_entity_poly.pdbx_seq_one_letter_code
_entity_poly.pdbx_strand_id
1 'polypeptide(L)' 'MQDDLQGDVKRLTNFTPEYRLRVGDYRVLFELEEQNIIVYRVKHRSKAYE' A
#
# COMPACT_ATOMS: atom_id res chain seq x y z
N MET A 1 11.55 13.08 -7.53
CA MET A 1 10.54 12.01 -7.36
C MET A 1 10.24 11.97 -5.87
N GLN A 2 9.11 11.42 -5.41
CA GLN A 2 8.79 11.47 -3.97
C GLN A 2 9.63 10.40 -3.26
N ASP A 3 10.86 10.77 -2.91
CA ASP A 3 11.96 9.88 -2.48
C ASP A 3 11.91 9.50 -0.98
N ASP A 4 10.82 9.84 -0.26
CA ASP A 4 10.70 9.66 1.20
C ASP A 4 9.89 8.41 1.64
N LEU A 5 9.52 7.53 0.71
CA LEU A 5 8.85 6.27 1.06
C LEU A 5 9.89 5.17 1.33
N GLN A 6 10.16 4.88 2.61
CA GLN A 6 11.04 3.77 2.99
C GLN A 6 10.30 2.41 2.97
N GLY A 7 10.95 1.38 2.42
CA GLY A 7 10.42 0.00 2.34
C GLY A 7 9.98 -0.42 0.91
N ASP A 8 9.40 -1.63 0.77
CA ASP A 8 8.83 -2.11 -0.50
C ASP A 8 7.45 -1.47 -0.72
N VAL A 9 7.48 -0.17 -0.98
CA VAL A 9 6.32 0.65 -1.34
C VAL A 9 6.27 0.77 -2.86
N LYS A 10 5.10 0.47 -3.43
CA LYS A 10 4.85 0.61 -4.87
C LYS A 10 3.55 1.37 -5.11
N ARG A 11 3.60 2.40 -5.95
CA ARG A 11 2.41 3.05 -6.49
C ARG A 11 1.72 2.12 -7.49
N LEU A 12 0.43 1.90 -7.33
CA LEU A 12 -0.43 1.15 -8.23
C LEU A 12 -0.97 2.12 -9.28
N THR A 13 -0.75 1.85 -10.56
CA THR A 13 -1.28 2.66 -11.66
C THR A 13 -2.74 2.26 -11.92
N ASN A 14 -3.63 3.23 -12.09
CA ASN A 14 -5.06 3.05 -12.44
C ASN A 14 -5.93 2.31 -11.40
N PHE A 15 -5.55 2.32 -10.12
CA PHE A 15 -6.34 1.75 -9.04
C PHE A 15 -6.37 2.69 -7.83
N THR A 16 -7.55 2.85 -7.24
CA THR A 16 -7.70 3.30 -5.86
C THR A 16 -7.84 2.06 -4.95
N PRO A 17 -7.01 1.91 -3.91
CA PRO A 17 -6.01 2.87 -3.40
C PRO A 17 -4.66 2.86 -4.13
N GLU A 18 -4.00 4.03 -4.13
CA GLU A 18 -2.83 4.32 -4.98
C GLU A 18 -1.53 3.64 -4.54
N TYR A 19 -1.36 3.22 -3.29
CA TYR A 19 -0.10 2.67 -2.79
C TYR A 19 -0.25 1.29 -2.17
N ARG A 20 0.81 0.49 -2.33
CA ARG A 20 0.97 -0.80 -1.65
C ARG A 20 2.31 -0.86 -0.94
N LEU A 21 2.28 -1.08 0.38
CA LEU A 21 3.45 -1.42 1.18
C LEU A 21 3.48 -2.93 1.45
N ARG A 22 4.67 -3.56 1.33
CA ARG A 22 4.89 -4.93 1.80
C ARG A 22 5.65 -4.93 3.12
N VAL A 23 5.12 -5.68 4.09
CA VAL A 23 5.73 -5.90 5.40
C VAL A 23 5.73 -7.40 5.67
N GLY A 24 6.86 -8.06 5.40
CA GLY A 24 6.92 -9.53 5.41
C GLY A 24 5.88 -10.13 4.47
N ASP A 25 5.00 -10.98 5.02
CA ASP A 25 3.89 -11.60 4.27
C ASP A 25 2.62 -10.75 4.19
N TYR A 26 2.60 -9.53 4.73
CA TYR A 26 1.43 -8.66 4.65
C TYR A 26 1.56 -7.64 3.53
N ARG A 27 0.41 -7.34 2.89
CA ARG A 27 0.22 -6.27 1.93
C ARG A 27 -0.72 -5.24 2.54
N VAL A 28 -0.24 -4.01 2.64
CA VAL A 28 -1.01 -2.85 3.11
C VAL A 28 -1.35 -2.01 1.89
N LEU A 29 -2.64 -1.81 1.65
CA LEU A 29 -3.16 -0.93 0.61
C LEU A 29 -3.59 0.39 1.26
N PHE A 30 -3.01 1.50 0.82
CA PHE A 30 -3.23 2.81 1.41
C PHE A 30 -3.14 3.92 0.37
N GLU A 31 -3.63 5.11 0.73
CA GLU A 31 -3.38 6.34 -0.02
C GLU A 31 -2.99 7.47 0.93
N LEU A 32 -2.47 8.55 0.35
CA LEU A 32 -2.07 9.75 1.06
C LEU A 32 -3.06 10.85 0.71
N GLU A 33 -3.75 11.39 1.72
CA GLU A 33 -4.65 12.53 1.57
C GLU A 33 -4.15 13.66 2.48
N GLU A 34 -3.64 14.73 1.86
CA GLU A 34 -3.03 15.86 2.57
C GLU A 34 -1.90 15.43 3.55
N GLN A 35 -2.19 15.42 4.85
CA GLN A 35 -1.29 15.00 5.92
C GLN A 35 -1.69 13.66 6.56
N ASN A 36 -2.70 12.99 5.99
CA ASN A 36 -3.26 11.75 6.47
C ASN A 36 -2.83 10.57 5.61
N ILE A 37 -2.67 9.42 6.26
CA ILE A 37 -2.47 8.13 5.60
C ILE A 37 -3.76 7.33 5.78
N ILE A 38 -4.48 7.07 4.70
CA ILE A 38 -5.73 6.30 4.73
C ILE A 38 -5.39 4.86 4.38
N VAL A 39 -5.51 3.97 5.37
CA VAL A 39 -5.27 2.53 5.18
C VAL A 39 -6.59 1.82 4.88
N TYR A 40 -6.70 1.27 3.67
CA TYR A 40 -7.92 0.59 3.23
C TYR A 40 -7.96 -0.87 3.68
N ARG A 41 -6.85 -1.60 3.49
CA ARG A 41 -6.81 -3.05 3.72
C ARG A 41 -5.42 -3.48 4.14
N VAL A 42 -5.37 -4.36 5.12
CA VAL A 42 -4.18 -5.12 5.50
C VAL A 42 -4.50 -6.59 5.24
N LYS A 43 -3.84 -7.19 4.25
CA LYS A 43 -4.09 -8.59 3.86
C LYS A 43 -2.81 -9.41 3.94
N HIS A 44 -2.93 -10.64 4.43
CA HIS A 44 -1.86 -11.62 4.34
C HIS A 44 -1.68 -12.10 2.88
N ARG A 45 -0.45 -12.41 2.47
CA ARG A 45 -0.07 -12.78 1.11
C ARG A 45 -0.82 -13.99 0.60
N SER A 46 -1.08 -14.96 1.49
CA SER A 46 -1.82 -16.19 1.17
C SER A 46 -3.34 -16.01 1.09
N LYS A 47 -3.89 -14.93 1.65
CA LYS A 47 -5.35 -14.64 1.65
C LYS A 47 -5.77 -13.64 0.57
N ALA A 48 -4.90 -13.37 -0.40
CA ALA A 48 -5.16 -12.40 -1.47
C ALA A 48 -5.86 -13.01 -2.70
N TYR A 49 -5.98 -14.34 -2.77
CA TYR A 49 -6.63 -15.08 -3.84
C TYR A 49 -7.65 -16.06 -3.22
N GLU A 50 -8.77 -15.52 -2.75
CA GLU A 50 -10.05 -16.25 -2.69
C GLU A 50 -11.07 -15.44 -3.48
#